data_AF-A0A2T0TI53-F1
#
_entry.id   AF-A0A2T0TI53-F1
#
_cell.length_a   1.000
_cell.length_b   1.000
_cell.length_c   1.000
_cell.angle_alpha   90.00
_cell.angle_beta   90.00
_cell.angle_gamma   90.00
#
_symmetry.space_group_name_H-M   'P 1'
#
loop_
_entity.id
_entity.type
_entity.pdbx_description
1 polymer ?
#
loop_
_entity_poly.entity_id
_entity_poly.type
_entity_poly.pdbx_seq_one_letter_code
_entity_poly.pdbx_strand_id
1 'polypeptide(L)' 'MKTLLGSFVIMLVLGCEKQQDVNPDCICTQQYQPVCGSDGKTYGNACEATCAGVSYTEGNCTPGS' A
#
# COMPACT_ATOMS: atom_id res chain seq x y z
N MET A 1 -1.44 -34.91 -16.90
CA MET A 1 -2.69 -34.41 -17.51
C MET A 1 -2.94 -33.01 -16.96
N LYS A 2 -2.08 -32.02 -17.28
CA LYS A 2 -2.43 -30.92 -18.18
C LYS A 2 -3.81 -30.30 -17.87
N THR A 3 -3.94 -29.56 -16.76
CA THR A 3 -4.83 -28.39 -16.76
C THR A 3 -4.10 -27.24 -17.45
N LEU A 4 -3.84 -27.41 -18.75
CA LEU A 4 -3.28 -26.42 -19.70
C LEU A 4 -4.25 -25.27 -19.98
N LEU A 5 -5.07 -24.90 -19.00
CA LEU A 5 -5.99 -23.77 -19.06
C LEU A 5 -5.72 -22.78 -17.91
N GLY A 6 -4.98 -23.17 -16.86
CA GLY A 6 -4.58 -22.26 -15.78
C GLY A 6 -3.27 -21.50 -16.05
N SER A 7 -2.38 -22.06 -16.87
CA SER A 7 -1.02 -21.51 -17.05
C SER A 7 -0.84 -20.61 -18.28
N PHE A 8 -1.90 -20.33 -19.04
CA PHE A 8 -1.82 -19.47 -20.23
C PHE A 8 -2.48 -18.09 -20.05
N VAL A 9 -3.23 -17.86 -18.97
CA VAL A 9 -3.96 -16.59 -18.76
C VAL A 9 -3.15 -15.53 -18.01
N ILE A 10 -2.13 -15.89 -17.22
CA ILE A 10 -1.45 -14.89 -16.36
C ILE A 10 -0.01 -14.57 -16.81
N MET A 11 0.46 -15.13 -17.91
CA MET A 11 1.67 -14.61 -18.59
C MET A 11 1.36 -13.41 -19.52
N LEU A 12 0.08 -13.02 -19.63
CA LEU A 12 -0.39 -11.85 -20.37
C LEU A 12 -0.99 -10.74 -19.47
N VAL A 13 -1.08 -10.94 -18.15
CA VAL A 13 -1.40 -9.83 -17.22
C VAL A 13 -0.13 -9.00 -17.00
N LEU A 14 0.08 -8.13 -17.96
CA LEU A 14 0.98 -7.00 -17.89
C LEU A 14 0.57 -6.09 -16.71
N GLY A 15 1.49 -5.91 -15.75
CA GLY A 15 1.41 -4.87 -14.72
C GLY A 15 1.34 -5.43 -13.30
N CYS A 16 2.11 -4.86 -12.39
CA CYS A 16 2.10 -5.21 -10.97
C CYS A 16 0.65 -5.20 -10.43
N GLU A 17 0.03 -6.36 -10.24
CA GLU A 17 -1.16 -6.48 -9.41
C GLU A 17 -0.70 -6.26 -7.96
N LYS A 18 -0.57 -4.99 -7.58
CA LYS A 18 -0.53 -4.56 -6.18
C LYS A 18 -1.87 -4.99 -5.60
N GLN A 19 -1.90 -6.19 -5.01
CA GLN A 19 -2.97 -6.61 -4.13
C GLN A 19 -2.96 -5.65 -2.94
N GLN A 20 -3.66 -4.53 -3.10
CA GLN A 20 -3.82 -3.53 -2.07
C GLN A 20 -4.84 -4.11 -1.10
N ASP A 21 -4.36 -4.61 0.03
CA ASP A 21 -5.18 -4.92 1.19
C ASP A 21 -5.76 -3.59 1.73
N VAL A 22 -6.73 -3.02 1.01
CA VAL A 22 -7.58 -1.95 1.53
C VAL A 22 -8.44 -2.64 2.57
N ASN A 23 -7.98 -2.64 3.81
CA ASN A 23 -8.77 -3.15 4.92
C ASN A 23 -10.00 -2.21 5.05
N PRO A 24 -11.23 -2.66 4.71
CA PRO A 24 -12.41 -1.80 4.73
C PRO A 24 -12.70 -1.26 6.14
N ASP A 25 -12.17 -1.95 7.16
CA ASP A 25 -12.21 -1.54 8.57
C ASP A 25 -10.79 -1.24 9.06
N CYS A 26 -10.16 -0.17 8.57
CA CYS A 26 -8.86 0.27 9.06
C CYS A 26 -8.90 0.67 10.54
N ILE A 27 -8.71 -0.31 11.41
CA ILE A 27 -8.54 -0.10 12.83
C ILE A 27 -7.04 0.09 13.07
N CYS A 28 -6.65 1.35 13.23
CA CYS A 28 -5.28 1.73 13.60
C CYS A 28 -5.21 2.14 15.07
N THR A 29 -4.07 1.86 15.72
CA THR A 29 -3.80 2.44 17.04
C THR A 29 -3.56 3.93 16.90
N GLN A 30 -3.82 4.70 17.95
CA GLN A 30 -3.50 6.14 18.00
C GLN A 30 -2.03 6.39 18.40
N GLN A 31 -1.15 5.42 18.17
CA GLN A 31 0.28 5.58 18.47
C GLN A 31 0.90 6.53 17.45
N TYR A 32 1.54 7.59 17.92
CA TYR A 32 2.17 8.58 17.05
C TYR A 32 3.60 8.15 16.69
N GLN A 33 3.77 7.68 15.47
CA GLN A 33 5.03 7.27 14.86
C GLN A 33 5.01 7.69 13.39
N PRO A 34 5.22 8.99 13.11
CA PRO A 34 4.82 9.59 11.84
C PRO A 34 5.57 8.99 10.65
N VAL A 35 4.88 8.93 9.52
CA VAL A 35 5.43 8.50 8.23
C VAL A 35 5.04 9.49 7.13
N CYS A 36 5.91 9.67 6.14
CA CYS A 36 5.66 10.53 4.99
C CYS A 36 5.19 9.67 3.82
N GLY A 37 3.94 9.85 3.41
CA GLY A 37 3.36 9.19 2.26
C GLY A 37 3.96 9.68 0.94
N SER A 38 3.94 8.83 -0.09
CA SER A 38 4.31 9.18 -1.46
C SER A 38 3.38 10.22 -2.11
N ASP A 39 2.30 10.58 -1.43
CA ASP A 39 1.38 11.65 -1.78
C ASP A 39 1.72 12.99 -1.06
N GLY A 40 2.87 13.07 -0.39
CA GLY A 40 3.34 14.26 0.32
C GLY A 40 2.60 14.53 1.63
N LYS A 41 1.75 13.60 2.10
CA LYS A 41 1.03 13.74 3.37
C LYS A 41 1.74 13.02 4.50
N THR A 42 1.80 13.67 5.67
CA THR A 42 2.24 12.99 6.90
C THR A 42 1.07 12.23 7.50
N TYR A 43 1.26 10.96 7.78
CA TYR A 43 0.31 10.09 8.50
C TYR A 43 0.79 9.90 9.94
N GLY A 44 -0.14 9.74 10.88
CA GLY A 44 0.17 9.59 12.31
C GLY A 44 0.97 8.33 12.60
N ASN A 45 0.78 7.28 11.78
CA ASN A 45 1.61 6.09 11.77
C ASN A 45 1.53 5.31 10.45
N ALA A 46 2.37 4.28 10.37
CA ALA A 46 2.43 3.31 9.28
C ALA A 46 1.08 2.63 8.95
N CYS A 47 0.24 2.37 9.97
CA CYS A 47 -1.08 1.77 9.75
C CYS A 47 -1.99 2.73 8.99
N GLU A 48 -2.04 4.00 9.38
CA GLU A 48 -2.84 5.03 8.70
C GLU A 48 -2.39 5.24 7.24
N ALA A 49 -1.08 5.23 6.98
CA ALA A 49 -0.57 5.35 5.61
C ALA A 49 -0.91 4.12 4.75
N THR A 50 -0.76 2.92 5.31
CA THR A 50 -1.14 1.66 4.64
C THR A 50 -2.65 1.63 4.36
N CYS A 51 -3.45 2.11 5.32
CA CYS A 51 -4.89 2.23 5.18
C CYS A 51 -5.30 3.15 4.03
N ALA A 52 -4.62 4.30 3.91
CA ALA A 52 -4.82 5.22 2.80
C ALA A 52 -4.29 4.68 1.46
N GLY A 53 -3.64 3.53 1.48
CA GLY A 53 -3.09 2.87 0.31
C GLY A 53 -1.88 3.57 -0.30
N VAL A 54 -1.13 4.30 0.53
CA VAL A 54 0.08 5.01 0.08
C VAL A 54 1.33 4.28 0.57
N SER A 55 2.36 4.23 -0.27
CA SER A 55 3.70 3.92 0.20
C SER A 55 4.22 5.07 1.04
N TYR A 56 5.10 4.78 2.01
CA TYR A 56 5.62 5.80 2.92
C TYR A 56 7.08 5.57 3.31
N THR A 57 7.73 6.62 3.79
CA THR A 57 9.03 6.58 4.49
C THR A 57 8.86 6.96 5.96
N GLU A 58 9.76 6.52 6.83
CA GLU A 58 9.74 6.92 8.24
C GLU A 58 9.95 8.43 8.41
N GLY A 59 9.25 9.03 9.38
CA GLY A 59 9.33 10.45 9.70
C GLY A 59 8.23 11.30 9.07
N ASN A 60 8.19 12.59 9.44
CA ASN A 60 7.25 13.54 8.82
C ASN A 60 7.68 13.92 7.40
N CYS A 61 6.72 14.39 6.61
CA CYS A 61 7.03 15.03 5.35
C CYS A 61 7.72 16.38 5.57
N THR A 62 8.72 16.67 4.75
CA THR A 62 9.43 17.95 4.75
C THR A 62 8.94 18.83 3.60
N PRO A 63 9.11 20.15 3.66
CA PRO A 63 8.74 21.02 2.54
C PRO A 63 9.42 20.56 1.24
N GLY A 64 8.62 20.10 0.26
CA GLY A 64 9.10 19.63 -1.04
C GLY A 64 9.04 18.11 -1.26
N SER A 65 8.46 17.35 -0.34
CA SER A 65 8.12 15.92 -0.48
C SER A 65 6.99 15.66 -1.45
#